data_AF-A0A3B0A8T4-F1
#
_entry.id   AF-A0A3B0A8T4-F1
#
_cell.length_a   1.000
_cell.length_b   1.000
_cell.length_c   1.000
_cell.angle_alpha   90.00
_cell.angle_beta   90.00
_cell.angle_gamma   90.00
#
_symmetry.space_group_name_H-M   'P 1'
#
loop_
_entity.id
_entity.type
_entity.pdbx_description
1 polymer ?
#
loop_
_entity_poly.entity_id
_entity_poly.type
_entity_poly.pdbx_seq_one_letter_code
_entity_poly.pdbx_strand_id
1 'polypeptide(L)'
;MTARTTRRSRRLAAAGALAAAAALLLGACGDQTDDGGEGGGGGSAEGARGGDPSAPLYDQLPEDIQRAGEIAVGSDIAYAPIEFYNDQDEVDGIDPAIAEALGEVLGVEFTFHNGTFDQLIVGMNSDRHDIVMSAMTDTAERQQGASEDAGGGGADFVNYFQAGSAILVEAGNPEGIESLDDLCGLTVAAQQGTANET
;
A
#
# COMPACT_ATOMS: atom_id res chain seq x y z
N MET A 1 -2.38 -7.52 81.76
CA MET A 1 -3.08 -6.32 81.24
C MET A 1 -2.61 -6.09 79.80
N THR A 2 -3.21 -6.82 78.84
CA THR A 2 -4.31 -6.40 77.94
C THR A 2 -3.90 -5.43 76.83
N ALA A 3 -3.74 -5.95 75.61
CA ALA A 3 -4.05 -5.24 74.36
C ALA A 3 -4.19 -6.21 73.18
N ARG A 4 -5.00 -5.80 72.19
CA ARG A 4 -5.22 -6.32 70.81
C ARG A 4 -6.38 -7.33 70.67
N THR A 5 -7.33 -7.21 69.73
CA THR A 5 -7.41 -6.39 68.50
C THR A 5 -8.84 -6.44 67.95
N THR A 6 -9.36 -5.30 67.48
CA THR A 6 -10.64 -5.12 66.78
C THR A 6 -10.57 -5.63 65.34
N ARG A 7 -11.42 -6.61 65.00
CA ARG A 7 -11.52 -7.22 63.65
C ARG A 7 -12.98 -7.29 63.21
N ARG A 8 -13.62 -6.15 62.89
CA ARG A 8 -15.02 -6.12 62.38
C ARG A 8 -15.34 -4.75 61.76
N SER A 9 -14.96 -4.51 60.51
CA SER A 9 -15.52 -3.38 59.74
C SER A 9 -15.30 -3.44 58.22
N ARG A 10 -14.60 -4.42 57.64
CA ARG A 10 -14.26 -4.43 56.20
C ARG A 10 -15.30 -5.06 55.25
N ARG A 11 -16.58 -5.17 55.62
CA ARG A 11 -17.59 -5.88 54.77
C ARG A 11 -18.71 -5.02 54.18
N LEU A 12 -18.63 -3.69 54.23
CA LEU A 12 -19.71 -2.82 53.72
C LEU A 12 -19.30 -1.84 52.62
N ALA A 13 -18.10 -1.95 52.04
CA ALA A 13 -17.60 -1.03 51.02
C ALA A 13 -17.66 -1.55 49.57
N ALA A 14 -18.49 -2.56 49.27
CA ALA A 14 -18.47 -3.24 47.96
C ALA A 14 -19.78 -3.13 47.14
N ALA A 15 -20.72 -2.25 47.49
CA ALA A 15 -22.03 -2.17 46.82
C ALA A 15 -22.35 -0.81 46.16
N GLY A 16 -21.45 0.17 46.17
CA GLY A 16 -21.74 1.54 45.68
C GLY A 16 -21.24 1.88 44.27
N ALA A 17 -20.38 1.06 43.65
CA ALA A 17 -19.64 1.46 42.45
C ALA A 17 -20.26 1.04 41.11
N LEU A 18 -21.41 0.35 41.09
CA LEU A 18 -22.01 -0.21 39.87
C LEU A 18 -23.14 0.62 39.24
N ALA A 19 -23.49 1.79 39.77
CA ALA A 19 -24.60 2.60 39.25
C ALA A 19 -24.20 3.84 38.42
N ALA A 20 -22.91 4.15 38.29
CA ALA A 20 -22.46 5.37 37.59
C ALA A 20 -21.96 5.16 36.14
N ALA A 21 -21.83 3.91 35.68
CA ALA A 21 -21.26 3.62 34.36
C ALA A 21 -22.30 3.46 33.21
N ALA A 22 -23.60 3.51 33.50
CA ALA A 22 -24.65 3.25 32.51
C ALA A 22 -25.27 4.51 31.87
N ALA A 23 -24.81 5.72 32.23
CA ALA A 23 -25.38 6.99 31.75
C ALA A 23 -24.54 7.69 30.66
N LEU A 24 -23.43 7.09 30.20
CA LEU A 24 -22.49 7.71 29.24
C LEU A 24 -22.61 7.17 27.80
N LEU A 25 -23.64 6.37 27.48
CA LEU A 25 -23.76 5.71 26.17
C LEU A 25 -24.85 6.29 25.24
N LEU A 26 -25.33 7.53 25.44
CA LEU A 26 -26.37 8.12 24.55
C LEU A 26 -26.08 9.56 24.06
N GLY A 27 -24.82 9.94 23.91
CA GLY A 27 -24.43 11.33 23.59
C GLY A 27 -23.59 11.56 22.35
N ALA A 28 -23.60 10.68 21.34
CA ALA A 28 -22.79 10.86 20.13
C ALA A 28 -23.64 10.70 18.85
N CYS A 29 -24.63 11.57 18.70
CA CYS A 29 -25.12 12.04 17.41
C CYS A 29 -25.14 13.56 17.52
N GLY A 30 -24.03 14.19 17.12
CA GLY A 30 -23.93 15.64 16.98
C GLY A 30 -24.20 16.00 15.52
N ASP A 31 -25.42 16.43 15.26
CA ASP A 31 -25.82 17.23 14.11
C ASP A 31 -25.29 18.65 14.35
N GLN A 32 -24.50 19.19 13.43
CA GLN A 32 -24.04 20.57 13.50
C GLN A 32 -24.09 21.19 12.10
N THR A 33 -25.28 21.64 11.73
CA THR A 33 -25.48 22.69 10.74
C THR A 33 -24.97 24.02 11.26
N ASP A 34 -24.17 24.69 10.42
CA ASP A 34 -23.83 26.11 10.32
C ASP A 34 -23.70 26.97 11.59
N ASP A 35 -22.48 27.44 11.85
CA ASP A 35 -22.28 28.87 12.11
C ASP A 35 -20.86 29.30 11.70
N GLY A 36 -20.78 30.43 10.99
CA GLY A 36 -19.61 30.89 10.27
C GLY A 36 -18.43 31.27 11.16
N GLY A 37 -17.23 30.96 10.65
CA GLY A 37 -15.97 31.41 11.20
C GLY A 37 -14.90 31.47 10.11
N GLU A 38 -14.72 32.64 9.51
CA GLU A 38 -13.55 32.96 8.69
C GLU A 38 -12.29 32.87 9.55
N GLY A 39 -11.38 31.99 9.15
CA GLY A 39 -10.04 31.84 9.70
C GLY A 39 -9.13 31.26 8.63
N GLY A 40 -8.61 32.13 7.76
CA GLY A 40 -7.73 31.76 6.67
C GLY A 40 -6.43 31.13 7.16
N GLY A 41 -6.23 29.87 6.77
CA GLY A 41 -4.97 29.15 6.81
C GLY A 41 -4.85 28.37 5.51
N GLY A 42 -3.97 28.82 4.62
CA GLY A 42 -3.74 28.23 3.32
C GLY A 42 -3.21 26.80 3.45
N GLY A 43 -4.00 25.86 2.96
CA GLY A 43 -3.56 24.55 2.50
C GLY A 43 -4.37 24.27 1.27
N SER A 44 -3.71 24.13 0.12
CA SER A 44 -4.32 23.74 -1.13
C SER A 44 -5.06 22.43 -0.92
N ALA A 45 -6.37 22.51 -0.73
CA ALA A 45 -7.24 21.40 -1.10
C ALA A 45 -7.17 21.33 -2.63
N GLU A 46 -6.28 20.49 -3.13
CA GLU A 46 -6.44 19.93 -4.48
C GLU A 46 -7.69 19.04 -4.43
N GLY A 47 -8.83 19.71 -4.51
CA GLY A 47 -10.08 19.06 -4.84
C GLY A 47 -9.95 18.48 -6.23
N ALA A 48 -10.38 17.22 -6.38
CA ALA A 48 -10.51 16.46 -7.61
C ALA A 48 -10.53 17.36 -8.86
N ARG A 49 -9.35 17.58 -9.44
CA ARG A 49 -9.25 18.13 -10.77
C ARG A 49 -9.54 16.94 -11.66
N GLY A 50 -10.80 16.80 -12.08
CA GLY A 50 -11.13 15.82 -13.11
C GLY A 50 -10.14 15.93 -14.26
N GLY A 51 -9.81 14.80 -14.88
CA GLY A 51 -8.72 14.73 -15.85
C GLY A 51 -8.90 15.65 -17.06
N ASP A 52 -7.86 15.79 -17.88
CA ASP A 52 -7.87 16.59 -19.11
C ASP A 52 -8.61 15.86 -20.24
N PRO A 53 -9.86 16.26 -20.59
CA PRO A 53 -10.63 15.59 -21.62
C PRO A 53 -10.10 15.85 -23.04
N SER A 54 -9.10 16.72 -23.20
CA SER A 54 -8.47 16.99 -24.48
C SER A 54 -7.31 16.03 -24.82
N ALA A 55 -6.91 15.19 -23.86
CA ALA A 55 -5.84 14.23 -24.06
C ALA A 55 -6.22 13.15 -25.10
N PRO A 56 -5.25 12.63 -25.90
CA PRO A 56 -5.53 11.78 -27.06
C PRO A 56 -6.36 10.51 -26.78
N LEU A 57 -6.23 9.91 -25.60
CA LEU A 57 -6.88 8.65 -25.23
C LEU A 57 -7.84 8.78 -24.04
N TYR A 58 -8.17 10.00 -23.60
CA TYR A 58 -9.03 10.23 -22.43
C TYR A 58 -10.37 9.48 -22.50
N ASP A 59 -11.04 9.53 -23.66
CA ASP A 59 -12.34 8.87 -23.87
C ASP A 59 -12.29 7.33 -23.80
N GLN A 60 -11.10 6.72 -23.76
CA GLN A 60 -10.93 5.27 -23.60
C GLN A 60 -10.83 4.84 -22.14
N LEU A 61 -10.66 5.78 -21.21
CA LEU A 61 -10.63 5.49 -19.78
C LEU A 61 -12.03 5.12 -19.25
N PRO A 62 -12.12 4.29 -18.20
CA PRO A 62 -13.36 4.14 -17.44
C PRO A 62 -13.90 5.49 -16.91
N GLU A 63 -15.23 5.64 -16.85
CA GLU A 63 -15.87 6.92 -16.46
C GLU A 63 -15.53 7.37 -15.03
N ASP A 64 -15.28 6.41 -14.14
CA ASP A 64 -14.83 6.66 -12.77
C ASP A 64 -13.41 7.21 -12.73
N ILE A 65 -12.48 6.67 -13.51
CA ILE A 65 -11.12 7.21 -13.67
C ILE A 65 -11.14 8.60 -14.31
N GLN A 66 -11.94 8.79 -15.37
CA GLN A 66 -12.13 10.11 -15.99
C GLN A 66 -12.59 11.17 -14.97
N ARG A 67 -13.55 10.79 -14.11
CA ARG A 67 -14.13 11.66 -13.07
C ARG A 67 -13.15 11.91 -11.93
N ALA A 68 -12.41 10.90 -11.52
CA ALA A 68 -11.38 11.01 -10.49
C ALA A 68 -10.25 11.92 -10.96
N GLY A 69 -9.86 11.81 -12.24
CA GLY A 69 -8.70 12.51 -12.79
C GLY A 69 -7.37 11.86 -12.40
N GLU A 70 -7.42 10.70 -11.76
CA GLU A 70 -6.25 9.96 -11.29
C GLU A 70 -6.41 8.45 -11.49
N ILE A 71 -5.26 7.76 -11.56
CA ILE A 71 -5.09 6.32 -11.48
C ILE A 71 -4.19 6.06 -10.26
N ALA A 72 -4.73 5.38 -9.26
CA ALA A 72 -3.97 4.95 -8.08
C ALA A 72 -3.06 3.77 -8.44
N VAL A 73 -1.77 3.88 -8.16
CA VAL A 73 -0.74 2.90 -8.50
C VAL A 73 -0.18 2.27 -7.24
N GLY A 74 -0.32 0.96 -7.07
CA GLY A 74 0.39 0.21 -6.04
C GLY A 74 1.83 -0.08 -6.46
N SER A 75 2.80 0.17 -5.58
CA SER A 75 4.23 -0.05 -5.86
C SER A 75 5.04 -0.38 -4.59
N ASP A 76 6.11 -1.17 -4.69
CA ASP A 76 7.09 -1.39 -3.62
C ASP A 76 8.30 -0.46 -3.83
N ILE A 77 8.22 0.75 -3.27
CA ILE A 77 9.10 1.87 -3.59
C ILE A 77 10.42 1.75 -2.83
N ALA A 78 11.24 0.80 -3.26
CA ALA A 78 12.57 0.54 -2.72
C ALA A 78 13.53 -0.06 -3.76
N TYR A 79 13.18 -0.05 -5.05
CA TYR A 79 13.85 -0.78 -6.11
C TYR A 79 14.44 0.12 -7.20
N ALA A 80 15.54 0.82 -6.88
CA ALA A 80 16.27 1.60 -7.87
C ALA A 80 16.91 0.69 -8.95
N PRO A 81 16.85 1.08 -10.25
CA PRO A 81 16.36 2.35 -10.78
C PRO A 81 14.89 2.33 -11.23
N ILE A 82 14.11 1.31 -10.89
CA ILE A 82 12.75 1.14 -11.40
C ILE A 82 11.75 2.03 -10.64
N GLU A 83 11.72 1.94 -9.31
CA GLU A 83 10.92 2.79 -8.43
C GLU A 83 11.67 3.02 -7.11
N PHE A 84 11.87 4.27 -6.72
CA PHE A 84 12.54 4.61 -5.46
C PHE A 84 12.18 6.03 -5.03
N TYR A 85 12.49 6.38 -3.78
CA TYR A 85 12.45 7.77 -3.34
C TYR A 85 13.78 8.46 -3.61
N ASN A 86 13.77 9.57 -4.34
CA ASN A 86 14.96 10.38 -4.60
C ASN A 86 15.38 11.20 -3.36
N ASP A 87 16.44 12.00 -3.49
CA ASP A 87 16.97 12.86 -2.40
C ASP A 87 15.96 13.93 -1.91
N GLN A 88 14.87 14.15 -2.64
CA GLN A 88 13.79 15.07 -2.32
C GLN A 88 12.57 14.36 -1.70
N ASP A 89 12.67 13.06 -1.39
CA ASP A 89 11.58 12.19 -0.94
C ASP A 89 10.42 12.08 -1.97
N GLU A 90 10.71 12.28 -3.25
CA GLU A 90 9.76 12.12 -4.36
C GLU A 90 9.94 10.75 -5.02
N VAL A 91 8.84 10.15 -5.50
CA VAL A 91 8.91 8.87 -6.24
C VAL A 91 9.56 9.12 -7.60
N ASP A 92 10.65 8.42 -7.88
CA ASP A 92 11.47 8.56 -9.07
C ASP A 92 11.85 7.16 -9.61
N GLY A 93 12.26 7.12 -10.88
CA GLY A 93 12.65 5.89 -11.57
C GLY A 93 11.93 5.67 -12.90
N ILE A 94 12.11 4.47 -13.44
CA ILE A 94 11.53 4.07 -14.73
C ILE A 94 10.00 4.00 -14.65
N ASP A 95 9.43 3.40 -13.60
CA ASP A 95 7.99 3.20 -13.48
C ASP A 95 7.24 4.55 -13.35
N PRO A 96 7.64 5.49 -12.47
CA PRO A 96 7.06 6.83 -12.42
C PRO A 96 7.22 7.62 -13.74
N ALA A 97 8.37 7.50 -14.42
CA ALA A 97 8.58 8.17 -15.71
C ALA A 97 7.67 7.62 -16.82
N ILE A 98 7.43 6.30 -16.83
CA ILE A 98 6.44 5.69 -17.74
C ILE A 98 5.03 6.17 -17.37
N ALA A 99 4.69 6.21 -16.08
CA ALA A 99 3.39 6.64 -15.60
C ALA A 99 3.10 8.11 -15.95
N GLU A 100 4.09 9.00 -15.84
CA GLU A 100 4.00 10.40 -16.28
C GLU A 100 3.68 10.49 -17.77
N ALA A 101 4.43 9.75 -18.61
CA ALA A 101 4.18 9.71 -20.06
C ALA A 101 2.80 9.12 -20.43
N LEU A 102 2.31 8.14 -19.66
CA LEU A 102 0.95 7.62 -19.80
C LEU A 102 -0.09 8.67 -19.40
N GLY A 103 0.16 9.40 -18.32
CA GLY A 103 -0.70 10.48 -17.83
C GLY A 103 -0.91 11.59 -18.87
N GLU A 104 0.15 11.97 -19.61
CA GLU A 104 0.03 12.95 -20.70
C GLU A 104 -0.91 12.49 -21.83
N VAL A 105 -0.92 11.19 -22.13
CA VAL A 105 -1.71 10.63 -23.23
C VAL A 105 -3.14 10.32 -22.79
N LEU A 106 -3.32 9.92 -21.53
CA LEU A 106 -4.61 9.54 -20.94
C LEU A 106 -5.34 10.74 -20.32
N GLY A 107 -4.64 11.83 -20.01
CA GLY A 107 -5.22 13.02 -19.39
C GLY A 107 -5.53 12.84 -17.90
N VAL A 108 -4.85 11.95 -17.19
CA VAL A 108 -5.04 11.70 -15.75
C VAL A 108 -3.70 11.59 -15.03
N GLU A 109 -3.68 11.88 -13.74
CA GLU A 109 -2.48 11.74 -12.89
C GLU A 109 -2.29 10.28 -12.45
N PHE A 110 -1.05 9.82 -12.32
CA PHE A 110 -0.75 8.51 -11.74
C PHE A 110 -0.19 8.70 -10.34
N THR A 111 -0.96 8.31 -9.33
CA THR A 111 -0.63 8.53 -7.92
C THR A 111 -0.04 7.26 -7.31
N PHE A 112 1.24 7.29 -6.94
CA PHE A 112 1.93 6.13 -6.38
C PHE A 112 1.67 5.95 -4.88
N HIS A 113 1.32 4.74 -4.49
CA HIS A 113 1.10 4.30 -3.13
C HIS A 113 2.04 3.16 -2.78
N ASN A 114 2.91 3.42 -1.80
CA ASN A 114 3.87 2.43 -1.34
C ASN A 114 3.18 1.27 -0.61
N GLY A 115 3.58 0.05 -0.92
CA GLY A 115 3.12 -1.19 -0.30
C GLY A 115 4.22 -2.25 -0.29
N THR A 116 3.94 -3.43 0.25
CA THR A 116 4.85 -4.58 0.12
C THR A 116 4.52 -5.33 -1.16
N PHE A 117 5.55 -5.80 -1.88
CA PHE A 117 5.40 -6.48 -3.17
C PHE A 117 4.34 -7.59 -3.17
N ASP A 118 4.33 -8.43 -2.14
CA ASP A 118 3.40 -9.57 -1.97
C ASP A 118 1.92 -9.16 -1.79
N GLN A 119 1.65 -7.90 -1.48
CA GLN A 119 0.30 -7.38 -1.25
C GLN A 119 -0.23 -6.51 -2.39
N LEU A 120 0.56 -6.28 -3.44
CA LEU A 120 0.19 -5.35 -4.51
C LEU A 120 -1.01 -5.84 -5.32
N ILE A 121 -0.97 -7.08 -5.84
CA ILE A 121 -2.10 -7.64 -6.62
C ILE A 121 -3.34 -7.81 -5.74
N VAL A 122 -3.18 -8.28 -4.50
CA VAL A 122 -4.31 -8.37 -3.56
C VAL A 122 -4.93 -6.99 -3.27
N GLY A 123 -4.10 -5.96 -3.15
CA GLY A 123 -4.53 -4.58 -2.99
C GLY A 123 -5.33 -4.08 -4.18
N MET A 124 -4.84 -4.33 -5.38
CA MET A 124 -5.53 -4.00 -6.63
C MET A 124 -6.88 -4.73 -6.74
N ASN A 125 -6.90 -6.04 -6.49
CA ASN A 125 -8.12 -6.86 -6.50
C ASN A 125 -9.13 -6.49 -5.40
N SER A 126 -8.73 -5.67 -4.42
CA SER A 126 -9.57 -5.16 -3.34
C SER A 126 -9.89 -3.66 -3.48
N ASP A 127 -9.69 -3.09 -4.68
CA ASP A 127 -9.92 -1.68 -5.00
C ASP A 127 -9.10 -0.69 -4.14
N ARG A 128 -7.93 -1.10 -3.62
CA ARG A 128 -7.02 -0.18 -2.90
C ARG A 128 -6.22 0.69 -3.86
N HIS A 129 -5.90 0.16 -5.04
CA HIS A 129 -5.24 0.86 -6.15
C HIS A 129 -5.84 0.32 -7.44
N ASP A 130 -5.79 1.09 -8.52
CA ASP A 130 -6.36 0.70 -9.81
C ASP A 130 -5.42 -0.22 -10.59
N ILE A 131 -4.12 -0.01 -10.47
CA ILE A 131 -3.08 -0.79 -11.14
C ILE A 131 -1.87 -1.06 -10.22
N VAL A 132 -0.99 -1.95 -10.67
CA VAL A 132 0.32 -2.19 -10.07
C VAL A 132 1.42 -1.81 -11.08
N MET A 133 2.39 -1.00 -10.63
CA MET A 133 3.65 -0.74 -11.36
C MET A 133 4.81 -0.89 -10.37
N SER A 134 5.50 -2.03 -10.44
CA SER A 134 6.58 -2.38 -9.52
C SER A 134 7.48 -3.49 -10.09
N ALA A 135 7.91 -3.31 -11.35
CA ALA A 135 8.70 -4.32 -12.09
C ALA A 135 8.12 -5.76 -12.08
N MET A 136 6.80 -5.90 -11.95
CA MET A 136 6.18 -7.18 -11.66
C MET A 136 6.29 -8.13 -12.86
N THR A 137 6.93 -9.28 -12.64
CA THR A 137 7.07 -10.31 -13.68
C THR A 137 5.71 -10.89 -14.07
N ASP A 138 5.38 -10.87 -15.35
CA ASP A 138 4.20 -11.54 -15.88
C ASP A 138 4.38 -13.08 -15.83
N THR A 139 3.54 -13.75 -15.05
CA THR A 139 3.52 -15.21 -14.93
C THR A 139 2.12 -15.77 -15.13
N ALA A 140 2.03 -17.02 -15.62
CA ALA A 140 0.75 -17.67 -15.86
C ALA A 140 -0.06 -17.83 -14.55
N GLU A 141 0.62 -18.07 -13.43
CA GLU A 141 0.05 -18.20 -12.11
C GLU A 141 -0.55 -16.87 -11.63
N ARG A 142 0.12 -15.74 -11.83
CA ARG A 142 -0.42 -14.41 -11.51
C ARG A 142 -1.63 -14.07 -12.35
N GLN A 143 -1.57 -14.34 -13.66
CA GLN A 143 -2.71 -14.13 -14.55
C GLN A 143 -3.95 -14.93 -14.09
N GLN A 144 -3.74 -16.17 -13.66
CA GLN A 144 -4.81 -17.07 -13.22
C GLN A 144 -5.21 -16.91 -11.76
N GLY A 145 -4.52 -16.06 -10.98
CA GLY A 145 -4.74 -15.91 -9.55
C GLY A 145 -4.24 -17.09 -8.70
N ALA A 146 -3.45 -17.99 -9.28
CA ALA A 146 -2.94 -19.19 -8.63
C ALA A 146 -1.70 -18.93 -7.77
N SER A 147 -1.00 -17.81 -7.96
CA SER A 147 0.12 -17.42 -7.12
C SER A 147 -0.36 -16.84 -5.79
N GLU A 148 0.45 -17.00 -4.74
CA GLU A 148 0.10 -16.55 -3.38
C GLU A 148 -0.10 -15.03 -3.31
N ASP A 149 0.76 -14.28 -4.02
CA ASP A 149 0.72 -12.82 -4.14
C ASP A 149 -0.49 -12.32 -4.95
N ALA A 150 -1.15 -13.17 -5.76
CA ALA A 150 -2.34 -12.81 -6.52
C ALA A 150 -3.67 -13.07 -5.79
N GLY A 151 -3.63 -13.85 -4.69
CA GLY A 151 -4.77 -14.03 -3.78
C GLY A 151 -6.06 -14.56 -4.42
N GLY A 152 -5.98 -15.25 -5.57
CA GLY A 152 -7.15 -15.82 -6.27
C GLY A 152 -7.85 -14.89 -7.27
N GLY A 153 -7.50 -13.61 -7.36
CA GLY A 153 -8.18 -12.64 -8.22
C GLY A 153 -7.62 -12.55 -9.66
N GLY A 154 -6.38 -12.98 -9.86
CA GLY A 154 -5.70 -12.85 -11.14
C GLY A 154 -5.26 -11.42 -11.43
N ALA A 155 -4.69 -11.19 -12.62
CA ALA A 155 -4.40 -9.87 -13.17
C ALA A 155 -4.15 -9.95 -14.68
N ASP A 156 -4.55 -8.91 -15.41
CA ASP A 156 -4.09 -8.69 -16.79
C ASP A 156 -2.76 -7.91 -16.76
N PHE A 157 -1.83 -8.28 -17.64
CA PHE A 157 -0.49 -7.70 -17.69
C PHE A 157 -0.24 -6.91 -18.99
N VAL A 158 0.40 -5.76 -18.84
CA VAL A 158 0.99 -4.99 -19.94
C VAL A 158 2.51 -5.00 -19.77
N ASN A 159 3.20 -5.76 -20.62
CA ASN A 159 4.65 -5.91 -20.54
C ASN A 159 5.37 -4.70 -21.18
N TYR A 160 6.13 -3.95 -20.38
CA TYR A 160 6.87 -2.76 -20.82
C TYR A 160 8.40 -2.89 -20.69
N PHE A 161 8.89 -3.90 -19.97
CA PHE A 161 10.33 -4.18 -19.87
C PHE A 161 10.60 -5.69 -19.79
N GLN A 162 11.79 -6.12 -20.23
CA GLN A 162 12.24 -7.50 -20.14
C GLN A 162 13.42 -7.61 -19.16
N ALA A 163 13.25 -8.43 -18.13
CA ALA A 163 14.26 -8.74 -17.12
C ALA A 163 14.65 -10.22 -17.12
N GLY A 164 15.76 -10.51 -16.45
CA GLY A 164 16.12 -11.87 -16.04
C GLY A 164 16.63 -11.88 -14.60
N SER A 165 16.66 -13.07 -14.00
CA SER A 165 17.18 -13.27 -12.66
C SER A 165 18.69 -13.48 -12.67
N ALA A 166 19.36 -12.99 -11.63
CA ALA A 166 20.78 -13.22 -11.39
C ALA A 166 21.02 -13.51 -9.90
N ILE A 167 22.06 -14.29 -9.62
CA ILE A 167 22.52 -14.52 -8.25
C ILE A 167 23.51 -13.41 -7.90
N LEU A 168 23.22 -12.68 -6.81
CA LEU A 168 24.17 -11.73 -6.23
C LEU A 168 24.97 -12.43 -5.14
N VAL A 169 26.30 -12.33 -5.22
CA VAL A 169 27.23 -12.91 -4.24
C VAL A 169 28.16 -11.85 -3.67
N GLU A 170 28.80 -12.17 -2.55
CA GLU A 170 29.85 -11.31 -1.98
C GLU A 170 31.01 -11.13 -2.97
N ALA A 171 31.64 -9.94 -2.93
CA ALA A 171 32.78 -9.63 -3.76
C ALA A 171 33.90 -10.68 -3.60
N GLY A 172 34.36 -11.22 -4.73
CA GLY A 172 35.35 -12.30 -4.76
C GLY A 172 34.77 -13.71 -4.76
N ASN A 173 33.45 -13.85 -4.60
CA ASN A 173 32.71 -15.13 -4.66
C ASN A 173 33.32 -16.22 -3.75
N PRO A 174 33.36 -16.01 -2.42
CA PRO A 174 34.06 -16.91 -1.49
C PRO A 174 33.48 -18.34 -1.45
N GLU A 175 32.18 -18.48 -1.75
CA GLU A 175 31.47 -19.77 -1.80
C GLU A 175 31.55 -20.43 -3.18
N GLY A 176 32.17 -19.79 -4.18
CA GLY A 176 32.39 -20.38 -5.51
C GLY A 176 31.11 -20.63 -6.31
N ILE A 177 30.09 -19.78 -6.15
CA ILE A 177 28.79 -19.93 -6.80
C ILE A 177 28.88 -19.52 -8.27
N GLU A 178 28.62 -20.45 -9.18
CA GLU A 178 28.62 -20.20 -10.64
C GLU A 178 27.29 -20.58 -11.29
N SER A 179 26.44 -21.33 -10.58
CA SER A 179 25.17 -21.86 -11.04
C SER A 179 24.14 -21.97 -9.91
N LEU A 180 22.88 -22.26 -10.26
CA LEU A 180 21.83 -22.52 -9.28
C LEU A 180 22.12 -23.77 -8.42
N ASP A 181 22.81 -24.77 -8.98
CA ASP A 181 23.14 -26.01 -8.26
C ASP A 181 24.08 -25.75 -7.08
N ASP A 182 24.94 -24.72 -7.19
CA ASP A 182 25.88 -24.34 -6.14
C ASP A 182 25.19 -23.71 -4.91
N LEU A 183 23.91 -23.33 -5.04
CA LEU A 183 23.10 -22.82 -3.92
C LEU A 183 22.63 -23.94 -2.97
N CYS A 184 22.78 -25.21 -3.37
CA CYS A 184 22.30 -26.34 -2.59
C CYS A 184 22.96 -26.39 -1.20
N GLY A 185 22.14 -26.31 -0.14
CA GLY A 185 22.61 -26.34 1.24
C GLY A 185 23.05 -24.98 1.79
N LEU A 186 22.99 -23.91 0.98
CA LEU A 186 23.22 -22.54 1.43
C LEU A 186 21.90 -21.87 1.83
N THR A 187 22.03 -20.84 2.66
CA THR A 187 20.92 -19.93 2.95
C THR A 187 20.88 -18.84 1.88
N VAL A 188 19.79 -18.77 1.13
CA VAL A 188 19.56 -17.77 0.07
C VAL A 188 18.46 -16.82 0.53
N ALA A 189 18.69 -15.51 0.37
CA ALA A 189 17.66 -14.50 0.62
C ALA A 189 16.97 -14.13 -0.70
N ALA A 190 15.64 -14.06 -0.67
CA ALA A 190 14.80 -13.58 -1.74
C ALA A 190 13.70 -12.69 -1.16
N GLN A 191 13.15 -11.79 -1.97
CA GLN A 191 11.98 -10.98 -1.58
C GLN A 191 10.72 -11.83 -1.71
N GLN A 192 9.84 -11.71 -0.72
CA GLN A 192 8.59 -12.42 -0.67
C GLN A 192 7.65 -12.03 -1.81
N GLY A 193 6.88 -13.00 -2.32
CA GLY A 193 5.93 -12.86 -3.42
C GLY A 193 6.59 -12.78 -4.79
N THR A 194 7.92 -12.78 -4.89
CA THR A 194 8.61 -12.63 -6.18
C THR A 194 8.75 -13.96 -6.92
N ALA A 195 8.96 -13.89 -8.24
CA ALA A 195 9.29 -15.06 -9.06
C ALA A 195 10.63 -15.73 -8.67
N ASN A 196 11.40 -15.11 -7.76
CA ASN A 196 12.64 -15.66 -7.22
C ASN A 196 12.45 -16.36 -5.87
N GLU A 197 11.25 -16.28 -5.25
CA GLU A 197 11.00 -16.87 -3.92
C GLU A 197 10.77 -18.37 -3.97
N THR A 198 10.16 -18.93 -5.03
CA THR A 198 10.26 -20.33 -5.51
C THR A 198 9.20 -20.64 -6.55
#